data_AF-A0AAE6CZN8-F1
#
_entry.id   AF-A0AAE6CZN8-F1
#
_cell.length_a   1.000
_cell.length_b   1.000
_cell.length_c   1.000
_cell.angle_alpha   90.00
_cell.angle_beta   90.00
_cell.angle_gamma   90.00
#
_symmetry.space_group_name_H-M   'P 1'
#
loop_
_entity.id
_entity.type
_entity.pdbx_description
1 polymer ?
#
loop_
_entity_poly.entity_id
_entity_poly.type
_entity_poly.pdbx_seq_one_letter_code
_entity_poly.pdbx_strand_id
1 'polypeptide(L)'
;MGYFTIFHILIIVIMLASTGLTWVLLYLKVQNKKYMIIFCAVSFILALILTISLLLTIDQYTKKASLSNFSTYRRLATESIIVKGRVTNDTNFKISECFLELRIIDDNKKHEVSGEIFNQQNFDSIKRANQEQRDASYNINIAKNLPGHTYKDFSFEVGLPPHFQSYKVFKQLKCK
;
A
#
# COMPACT_ATOMS: atom_id res chain seq x y z
N MET A 1 6.28 7.75 -11.81
CA MET A 1 5.69 6.75 -12.72
C MET A 1 6.45 5.45 -12.54
N GLY A 2 5.75 4.35 -12.21
CA GLY A 2 6.38 3.04 -12.01
C GLY A 2 6.91 2.47 -13.33
N TYR A 3 7.98 1.69 -13.26
CA TYR A 3 8.53 1.02 -14.43
C TYR A 3 7.61 -0.13 -14.84
N PHE A 4 7.10 -0.10 -16.08
CA PHE A 4 6.39 -1.23 -16.68
C PHE A 4 7.41 -2.33 -16.99
N THR A 5 7.27 -3.49 -16.37
CA THR A 5 8.08 -4.66 -16.71
C THR A 5 7.58 -5.30 -18.01
N ILE A 6 8.40 -6.15 -18.64
CA ILE A 6 8.03 -6.89 -19.85
C ILE A 6 6.71 -7.66 -19.66
N PHE A 7 6.45 -8.16 -18.45
CA PHE A 7 5.20 -8.85 -18.10
C PHE A 7 3.96 -7.95 -18.23
N HIS A 8 4.07 -6.67 -17.89
CA HIS A 8 2.96 -5.74 -18.04
C HIS A 8 2.62 -5.53 -19.52
N ILE A 9 3.64 -5.36 -20.36
CA ILE A 9 3.47 -5.20 -21.81
C ILE A 9 2.84 -6.45 -22.41
N LEU A 10 3.32 -7.64 -22.01
CA LEU A 10 2.81 -8.92 -22.47
C LEU A 10 1.33 -9.12 -22.10
N ILE A 11 0.91 -8.79 -20.88
CA ILE A 11 -0.50 -8.86 -20.49
C ILE A 11 -1.36 -7.87 -21.29
N ILE A 12 -0.89 -6.64 -21.49
CA ILE A 12 -1.64 -5.65 -22.29
C ILE A 12 -1.86 -6.16 -23.72
N VAL A 13 -0.82 -6.74 -24.35
CA VAL A 13 -0.93 -7.30 -25.70
C VAL A 13 -1.90 -8.48 -25.74
N ILE A 14 -1.82 -9.41 -24.80
CA ILE A 14 -2.72 -10.57 -24.72
C ILE A 14 -4.17 -10.13 -24.49
N MET A 15 -4.40 -9.16 -23.60
CA MET A 15 -5.74 -8.64 -23.31
C MET A 15 -6.33 -7.87 -24.49
N LEU A 16 -5.51 -7.14 -25.24
CA LEU A 16 -5.94 -6.44 -26.46
C LEU A 16 -6.32 -7.45 -27.55
N ALA A 17 -5.48 -8.48 -27.76
CA ALA A 17 -5.74 -9.54 -28.73
C ALA A 17 -7.01 -10.34 -28.38
N SER A 18 -7.19 -10.71 -27.10
CA SER A 18 -8.38 -11.45 -26.66
C SER A 18 -9.65 -10.61 -26.81
N THR A 19 -9.64 -9.34 -26.43
CA THR A 19 -10.79 -8.43 -26.59
C THR A 19 -11.16 -8.24 -28.07
N GLY A 20 -10.15 -8.06 -28.93
CA GLY A 20 -10.34 -7.97 -30.38
C GLY A 20 -10.99 -9.23 -30.95
N LEU A 21 -10.52 -10.42 -30.54
CA LEU A 21 -11.13 -11.69 -30.93
C LEU A 21 -12.61 -11.76 -30.49
N THR A 22 -12.91 -11.38 -29.25
CA THR A 22 -14.29 -11.38 -28.73
C THR A 22 -15.21 -10.47 -29.55
N TRP A 23 -14.72 -9.29 -29.96
CA TRP A 23 -15.48 -8.37 -30.81
C TRP A 23 -15.74 -8.93 -32.21
N VAL A 24 -14.74 -9.59 -32.82
CA VAL A 24 -14.92 -10.28 -34.11
C VAL A 24 -15.97 -11.38 -34.00
N LEU A 25 -15.92 -12.21 -32.95
CA LEU A 25 -16.91 -13.25 -32.70
C LEU A 25 -18.33 -12.68 -32.49
N LEU A 26 -18.45 -11.57 -31.76
CA LEU A 26 -19.73 -10.88 -31.57
C LEU A 26 -20.27 -10.31 -32.89
N TYR A 27 -19.40 -9.74 -33.74
CA TYR A 27 -19.79 -9.23 -35.06
C TYR A 27 -20.31 -10.34 -35.97
N LEU A 28 -19.65 -11.51 -35.98
CA LEU A 28 -20.10 -12.66 -36.79
C LEU A 28 -21.44 -13.24 -36.32
N LYS A 29 -21.73 -13.18 -35.01
CA LYS A 29 -22.89 -13.87 -34.42
C LYS A 29 -24.13 -12.97 -34.25
N VAL A 30 -23.95 -11.66 -34.07
CA VAL A 30 -25.05 -10.73 -33.73
C VAL A 30 -25.38 -9.82 -34.93
N GLN A 31 -26.45 -10.14 -35.65
CA GLN A 31 -26.92 -9.31 -36.78
C GLN A 31 -27.63 -8.01 -36.34
N ASN A 32 -28.16 -7.95 -35.11
CA ASN A 32 -28.88 -6.80 -34.60
C ASN A 32 -27.93 -5.71 -34.07
N LYS A 33 -27.84 -4.57 -34.76
CA LYS A 33 -26.94 -3.45 -34.42
C LYS A 33 -27.10 -2.92 -33.00
N LYS A 34 -28.33 -2.83 -32.47
CA LYS A 34 -28.59 -2.33 -31.10
C LYS A 34 -27.99 -3.25 -30.02
N TYR A 35 -28.18 -4.56 -30.16
CA TYR A 35 -27.63 -5.54 -29.21
C TYR A 35 -26.10 -5.66 -29.33
N MET A 36 -25.56 -5.55 -30.54
CA MET A 36 -24.11 -5.58 -30.78
C MET A 36 -23.38 -4.49 -29.99
N ILE A 37 -23.88 -3.24 -30.02
CA ILE A 37 -23.26 -2.12 -29.30
C ILE A 37 -23.25 -2.37 -27.78
N ILE A 38 -24.35 -2.89 -27.24
CA ILE A 38 -24.46 -3.19 -25.80
C ILE A 38 -23.47 -4.28 -25.39
N PHE A 39 -23.39 -5.38 -26.14
CA PHE A 39 -22.44 -6.47 -25.84
C PHE A 39 -20.99 -6.02 -25.98
N CYS A 40 -20.69 -5.17 -26.96
CA CYS A 40 -19.36 -4.59 -27.15
C CYS A 40 -18.96 -3.73 -25.95
N ALA A 41 -19.86 -2.86 -25.48
CA ALA A 41 -19.63 -2.01 -24.31
C ALA A 41 -19.41 -2.82 -23.02
N VAL A 42 -20.24 -3.84 -22.76
CA VAL A 42 -20.09 -4.72 -21.59
C VAL A 42 -18.76 -5.48 -21.65
N SER A 43 -18.41 -6.02 -22.82
CA SER A 43 -17.15 -6.75 -23.01
C SER A 43 -15.94 -5.84 -22.79
N PHE A 44 -16.00 -4.59 -23.25
CA PHE A 44 -14.95 -3.60 -23.04
C PHE A 44 -14.75 -3.27 -21.56
N ILE A 45 -15.83 -3.00 -20.83
CA ILE A 45 -15.76 -2.71 -19.39
C ILE A 45 -15.16 -3.90 -18.63
N LEU A 46 -15.61 -5.12 -18.94
CA LEU A 46 -15.08 -6.33 -18.31
C LEU A 46 -13.59 -6.53 -18.60
N ALA A 47 -13.17 -6.35 -19.85
CA ALA A 47 -11.76 -6.44 -20.24
C ALA A 47 -10.89 -5.40 -19.53
N LEU A 48 -11.40 -4.18 -19.35
CA LEU A 48 -10.70 -3.09 -18.68
C LEU A 48 -10.48 -3.43 -17.19
N ILE A 49 -11.53 -3.89 -16.50
CA ILE A 49 -11.44 -4.33 -15.09
C ILE A 49 -10.42 -5.46 -14.95
N LEU A 50 -10.52 -6.50 -15.79
CA LEU A 50 -9.59 -7.65 -15.77
C LEU A 50 -8.14 -7.22 -16.00
N THR A 51 -7.91 -6.31 -16.94
CA THR A 51 -6.56 -5.81 -17.25
C THR A 51 -5.97 -5.08 -16.04
N ILE A 52 -6.74 -4.21 -15.39
CA ILE A 52 -6.28 -3.51 -14.18
C ILE A 52 -5.96 -4.51 -13.06
N SER A 53 -6.82 -5.49 -12.80
CA SER A 53 -6.60 -6.51 -11.77
C SER A 53 -5.33 -7.33 -12.02
N LEU A 54 -5.08 -7.72 -13.28
CA LEU A 54 -3.87 -8.45 -13.65
C LEU A 54 -2.61 -7.60 -13.48
N LEU A 55 -2.63 -6.32 -13.87
CA LEU A 55 -1.49 -5.42 -13.69
C LEU A 55 -1.15 -5.24 -12.20
N LEU A 56 -2.15 -5.04 -11.35
CA LEU A 56 -1.95 -4.98 -9.89
C LEU A 56 -1.35 -6.27 -9.32
N THR A 57 -1.76 -7.42 -9.87
CA THR A 57 -1.24 -8.72 -9.45
C THR A 57 0.23 -8.88 -9.84
N ILE A 58 0.61 -8.51 -11.08
CA ILE A 58 2.03 -8.53 -11.50
C ILE A 58 2.86 -7.65 -10.57
N ASP A 59 2.39 -6.46 -10.23
CA ASP A 59 3.10 -5.54 -9.35
C ASP A 59 3.37 -6.16 -7.97
N GLN A 60 2.40 -6.89 -7.39
CA GLN A 60 2.60 -7.60 -6.12
C GLN A 60 3.71 -8.67 -6.17
N TYR A 61 3.86 -9.36 -7.31
CA TYR A 61 4.89 -10.41 -7.46
C TYR A 61 6.24 -9.87 -7.95
N THR A 62 6.26 -8.77 -8.69
CA THR A 62 7.49 -8.20 -9.24
C THR A 62 8.16 -7.21 -8.28
N LYS A 63 7.40 -6.57 -7.39
CA LYS A 63 7.88 -5.53 -6.46
C LYS A 63 7.76 -5.97 -5.01
N LYS A 64 8.26 -7.17 -4.71
CA LYS A 64 8.28 -7.70 -3.33
C LYS A 64 9.59 -7.34 -2.63
N ALA A 65 9.47 -6.65 -1.50
CA ALA A 65 10.59 -6.35 -0.63
C ALA A 65 10.29 -6.81 0.80
N SER A 66 11.32 -7.30 1.49
CA SER A 66 11.25 -7.71 2.88
C SER A 66 12.00 -6.72 3.76
N LEU A 67 11.52 -6.57 5.00
CA LEU A 67 12.15 -5.75 6.03
C LEU A 67 12.81 -6.68 7.05
N SER A 68 14.12 -6.57 7.20
CA SER A 68 14.92 -7.35 8.16
C SER A 68 15.62 -6.44 9.15
N ASN A 69 15.98 -6.99 10.32
CA ASN A 69 16.72 -6.28 11.38
C ASN A 69 16.13 -4.92 11.78
N PHE A 70 14.80 -4.81 11.78
CA PHE A 70 14.11 -3.59 12.19
C PHE A 70 14.25 -3.38 13.69
N SER A 71 14.87 -2.28 14.08
CA SER A 71 15.05 -1.89 15.47
C SER A 71 14.76 -0.40 15.66
N THR A 72 14.19 -0.06 16.81
CA THR A 72 13.86 1.30 17.19
C THR A 72 14.48 1.63 18.54
N TYR A 73 15.11 2.79 18.64
CA TYR A 73 15.72 3.26 19.88
C TYR A 73 15.24 4.68 20.16
N ARG A 74 14.79 4.92 21.40
CA ARG A 74 14.44 6.26 21.86
C ARG A 74 15.70 7.00 22.31
N ARG A 75 15.90 8.20 21.79
CA ARG A 75 16.90 9.14 22.27
C ARG A 75 16.19 10.17 23.15
N LEU A 76 16.40 10.06 24.46
CA LEU A 76 15.75 10.92 25.45
C LEU A 76 16.20 12.38 25.35
N ALA A 77 17.47 12.63 25.03
CA ALA A 77 18.04 13.98 24.98
C ALA A 77 17.41 14.88 23.91
N THR A 78 16.89 14.30 22.83
CA THR A 78 16.32 15.00 21.67
C THR A 78 14.85 14.69 21.46
N GLU A 79 14.23 13.94 22.39
CA GLU A 79 12.86 13.41 22.28
C GLU A 79 12.57 12.83 20.88
N SER A 80 13.45 11.96 20.41
CA SER A 80 13.38 11.39 19.07
C SER A 80 13.48 9.87 19.11
N ILE A 81 13.02 9.23 18.03
CA ILE A 81 13.16 7.81 17.81
C ILE A 81 14.05 7.61 16.59
N ILE A 82 15.12 6.84 16.80
CA ILE A 82 16.00 6.37 15.76
C ILE A 82 15.45 5.05 15.26
N VAL A 83 15.13 4.98 13.98
CA VAL A 83 14.65 3.77 13.33
C VAL A 83 15.74 3.28 12.40
N LYS A 84 16.15 2.03 12.61
CA LYS A 84 17.16 1.34 11.81
C LYS A 84 16.61 0.05 11.27
N GLY A 85 17.08 -0.35 10.10
CA GLY A 85 16.74 -1.63 9.54
C GLY A 85 17.36 -1.84 8.17
N ARG A 86 17.04 -2.98 7.59
CA ARG A 86 17.48 -3.38 6.26
C ARG A 86 16.27 -3.67 5.39
N VAL A 87 16.20 -3.04 4.23
CA VAL A 87 15.25 -3.41 3.18
C VAL A 87 15.96 -4.31 2.19
N THR A 88 15.39 -5.46 1.91
CA THR A 88 15.90 -6.45 0.96
C THR A 88 14.92 -6.59 -0.18
N ASN A 89 15.42 -6.55 -1.41
CA ASN A 89 14.63 -6.89 -2.59
C ASN A 89 14.60 -8.40 -2.75
N ASP A 90 13.43 -9.01 -2.61
CA ASP A 90 13.28 -10.46 -2.73
C ASP A 90 13.12 -10.91 -4.20
N THR A 91 12.94 -9.96 -5.13
CA THR A 91 12.72 -10.26 -6.54
C THR A 91 13.95 -9.99 -7.39
N ASN A 92 13.93 -10.52 -8.62
CA ASN A 92 14.93 -10.23 -9.65
C ASN A 92 14.77 -8.83 -10.28
N PHE A 93 13.66 -8.13 -10.00
CA PHE A 93 13.34 -6.87 -10.66
C PHE A 93 13.81 -5.69 -9.82
N LYS A 94 14.33 -4.66 -10.48
CA LYS A 94 14.70 -3.41 -9.83
C LYS A 94 13.45 -2.71 -9.26
N ILE A 95 13.50 -2.34 -7.99
CA ILE A 95 12.48 -1.52 -7.33
C ILE A 95 12.92 -0.06 -7.38
N SER A 96 12.02 0.85 -7.78
CA SER A 96 12.39 2.24 -7.97
C SER A 96 12.48 2.97 -6.64
N GLU A 97 11.47 2.84 -5.80
CA GLU A 97 11.42 3.54 -4.51
C GLU A 97 10.73 2.67 -3.47
N CYS A 98 11.26 2.67 -2.25
CA CYS A 98 10.61 2.08 -1.09
C CYS A 98 10.38 3.14 -0.02
N PHE A 99 9.15 3.21 0.44
CA PHE A 99 8.69 4.07 1.50
C PHE A 99 8.36 3.24 2.73
N LEU A 100 8.84 3.70 3.89
CA LEU A 100 8.46 3.16 5.18
C LEU A 100 7.50 4.15 5.82
N GLU A 101 6.24 3.75 5.92
CA GLU A 101 5.24 4.45 6.71
C GLU A 101 5.34 3.96 8.15
N LEU A 102 5.66 4.90 9.03
CA LEU A 102 5.70 4.69 10.47
C LEU A 102 4.55 5.43 11.11
N ARG A 103 3.74 4.71 11.88
CA ARG A 103 2.71 5.31 12.72
C ARG A 103 3.05 5.05 14.18
N ILE A 104 3.24 6.12 14.93
CA ILE A 104 3.45 6.09 16.36
C ILE A 104 2.12 6.42 17.00
N ILE A 105 1.61 5.53 17.84
CA ILE A 105 0.35 5.71 18.56
C ILE A 105 0.65 5.74 20.05
N ASP A 106 0.06 6.69 20.75
CA ASP A 106 0.11 6.74 22.21
C ASP A 106 -0.62 5.53 22.81
N ASP A 107 0.08 4.77 23.66
CA ASP A 107 -0.44 3.60 24.36
C ASP A 107 -0.77 3.92 25.83
N ASN A 108 -0.85 5.20 26.19
CA ASN A 108 -1.23 5.59 27.54
C ASN A 108 -2.69 5.22 27.82
N LYS A 109 -2.85 4.14 28.59
CA LYS A 109 -4.08 3.51 29.11
C LYS A 109 -5.25 3.46 28.12
N LYS A 110 -5.50 2.22 27.67
CA LYS A 110 -6.82 1.71 27.27
C LYS A 110 -7.90 2.51 28.00
N HIS A 111 -8.70 3.25 27.27
CA HIS A 111 -10.01 3.58 27.80
C HIS A 111 -10.65 2.22 28.04
N GLU A 112 -10.86 1.86 29.31
CA GLU A 112 -11.82 0.84 29.66
C GLU A 112 -13.16 1.34 29.13
N VAL A 113 -13.41 1.04 27.86
CA VAL A 113 -14.74 1.13 27.32
C VAL A 113 -15.47 -0.02 28.00
N SER A 114 -16.00 0.27 29.19
CA SER A 114 -17.01 -0.55 29.83
C SER A 114 -18.06 -0.87 28.76
N GLY A 115 -18.53 -2.12 28.70
CA GLY A 115 -19.24 -2.74 27.56
C GLY A 115 -20.53 -2.05 27.08
N GLU A 116 -20.86 -0.88 27.59
CA GLU A 116 -21.99 -0.03 27.24
C GLU A 116 -21.54 1.17 26.40
N ILE A 117 -21.24 0.91 25.12
CA ILE A 117 -20.79 1.90 24.12
C ILE A 117 -21.89 2.93 23.80
N PHE A 118 -23.15 2.64 24.14
CA PHE A 118 -24.32 3.45 23.80
C PHE A 118 -24.79 4.42 24.89
N ASN A 119 -24.08 4.56 26.01
CA ASN A 119 -24.37 5.60 26.99
C ASN A 119 -23.88 6.96 26.46
N GLN A 120 -24.71 8.00 26.57
CA GLN A 120 -24.44 9.36 26.10
C GLN A 120 -23.14 9.94 26.71
N GLN A 121 -22.82 9.60 27.96
CA GLN A 121 -21.57 9.99 28.63
C GLN A 121 -20.34 9.28 28.02
N ASN A 122 -20.50 8.02 27.58
CA ASN A 122 -19.45 7.26 26.90
C ASN A 122 -19.30 7.72 25.44
N PHE A 123 -20.38 8.14 24.78
CA PHE A 123 -20.33 8.68 23.43
C PHE A 123 -19.58 10.02 23.38
N ASP A 124 -19.84 10.91 24.33
CA ASP A 124 -19.15 12.20 24.41
C ASP A 124 -17.67 12.04 24.78
N SER A 125 -17.32 11.05 25.61
CA SER A 125 -15.92 10.74 25.92
C SER A 125 -15.20 10.12 24.73
N ILE A 126 -15.84 9.24 23.95
CA ILE A 126 -15.30 8.70 22.68
C ILE A 126 -15.13 9.82 21.64
N LYS A 127 -16.08 10.75 21.53
CA LYS A 127 -15.99 11.88 20.59
C LYS A 127 -14.83 12.81 20.93
N ARG A 128 -14.60 13.10 22.21
CA ARG A 128 -13.46 13.89 22.69
C ARG A 128 -12.13 13.14 22.50
N ALA A 129 -12.11 11.84 22.80
CA ALA A 129 -10.99 10.94 22.57
C ALA A 129 -10.58 10.84 21.08
N ASN A 130 -11.52 11.02 20.15
CA ASN A 130 -11.24 11.06 18.71
C ASN A 130 -10.77 12.44 18.20
N GLN A 131 -10.90 13.51 18.99
CA GLN A 131 -10.41 14.85 18.63
C GLN A 131 -8.94 15.08 19.03
N GLU A 132 -8.42 14.33 20.00
CA GLU A 132 -7.00 14.38 20.36
C GLU A 132 -6.17 13.60 19.33
N GLN A 133 -5.22 14.29 18.67
CA GLN A 133 -4.30 13.69 17.72
C GLN A 133 -3.30 12.80 18.46
N ARG A 134 -3.68 11.54 18.69
CA ARG A 134 -2.90 10.52 19.41
C ARG A 134 -2.05 9.65 18.48
N ASP A 135 -1.97 10.02 17.22
CA ASP A 135 -1.13 9.38 16.22
C ASP A 135 -0.21 10.36 15.48
N ALA A 136 1.05 9.97 15.35
CA ALA A 136 2.03 10.65 14.51
C ALA A 136 2.43 9.73 13.36
N SER A 137 2.27 10.22 12.12
CA SER A 137 2.55 9.45 10.90
C SER A 137 3.73 10.06 10.16
N TYR A 138 4.74 9.23 9.87
CA TYR A 138 5.92 9.61 9.11
C TYR A 138 6.03 8.73 7.86
N ASN A 139 6.18 9.36 6.70
CA ASN A 139 6.39 8.67 5.43
C ASN A 139 7.82 8.96 4.93
N ILE A 140 8.68 7.95 4.98
CA ILE A 140 10.12 8.13 4.78
C ILE A 140 10.59 7.25 3.63
N ASN A 141 11.27 7.86 2.65
CA ASN A 141 11.91 7.13 1.56
C ASN A 141 13.19 6.44 2.08
N ILE A 142 13.16 5.12 2.19
CA ILE A 142 14.25 4.32 2.75
C ILE A 142 15.22 3.80 1.68
N ALA A 143 14.77 3.63 0.44
CA ALA A 143 15.60 3.19 -0.66
C ALA A 143 15.12 3.76 -1.98
N LYS A 144 16.08 4.21 -2.79
CA LYS A 144 15.90 4.60 -4.18
C LYS A 144 16.73 3.64 -5.01
N ASN A 145 16.15 3.14 -6.09
CA ASN A 145 16.77 2.25 -7.05
C ASN A 145 17.46 1.07 -6.38
N LEU A 146 16.67 0.11 -5.87
CA LEU A 146 17.15 -1.12 -5.25
C LEU A 146 17.20 -2.24 -6.31
N PRO A 147 18.39 -2.67 -6.76
CA PRO A 147 18.51 -3.77 -7.72
C PRO A 147 17.91 -5.08 -7.20
N GLY A 148 17.62 -6.01 -8.10
CA GLY A 148 17.12 -7.34 -7.74
C GLY A 148 18.09 -8.09 -6.82
N HIS A 149 17.56 -8.81 -5.83
CA HIS A 149 18.32 -9.57 -4.83
C HIS A 149 19.39 -8.78 -4.06
N THR A 150 19.25 -7.46 -3.98
CA THR A 150 20.15 -6.61 -3.17
C THR A 150 19.44 -6.09 -1.93
N TYR A 151 20.23 -5.64 -0.97
CA TYR A 151 19.74 -5.03 0.26
C TYR A 151 20.32 -3.62 0.44
N LYS A 152 19.59 -2.81 1.20
CA LYS A 152 20.05 -1.49 1.64
C LYS A 152 19.72 -1.28 3.11
N ASP A 153 20.73 -0.90 3.87
CA ASP A 153 20.58 -0.49 5.26
C ASP A 153 20.11 0.96 5.33
N PHE A 154 19.18 1.25 6.24
CA PHE A 154 18.68 2.58 6.49
C PHE A 154 18.71 2.91 7.98
N SER A 155 18.92 4.20 8.28
CA SER A 155 18.87 4.75 9.62
C SER A 155 18.37 6.18 9.51
N PHE A 156 17.28 6.50 10.20
CA PHE A 156 16.74 7.86 10.24
C PHE A 156 16.20 8.18 11.63
N GLU A 157 16.07 9.46 11.91
CA GLU A 157 15.62 10.00 13.18
C GLU A 157 14.30 10.73 12.95
N VAL A 158 13.27 10.39 13.75
CA VAL A 158 11.97 11.05 13.75
C VAL A 158 11.70 11.63 15.13
N GLY A 159 11.08 12.80 15.19
CA GLY A 159 10.63 13.37 16.46
C GLY A 159 9.55 12.49 17.10
N LEU A 160 9.60 12.29 18.41
CA LEU A 160 8.52 11.67 19.17
C LEU A 160 7.70 12.81 19.79
N PRO A 161 6.36 12.85 19.63
CA PRO A 161 5.56 13.83 20.33
C PRO A 161 5.77 13.78 21.84
N PRO A 162 6.02 14.92 22.51
CA PRO A 162 6.40 14.96 23.94
C PRO A 162 5.33 14.41 24.88
N HIS A 163 4.06 14.45 24.46
CA HIS A 163 2.93 13.96 25.24
C HIS A 163 2.84 12.44 25.33
N PHE A 164 3.60 11.69 24.50
CA PHE A 164 3.51 10.23 24.44
C PHE A 164 4.42 9.59 25.51
N GLN A 165 3.83 9.17 26.63
CA GLN A 165 4.56 8.51 27.72
C GLN A 165 4.88 7.04 27.42
N SER A 166 3.92 6.34 26.82
CA SER A 166 4.04 4.97 26.30
C SER A 166 3.59 4.97 24.84
N TYR A 167 4.25 4.24 23.95
CA TYR A 167 3.87 4.27 22.53
C TYR A 167 4.06 2.92 21.85
N LYS A 168 3.23 2.69 20.83
CA LYS A 168 3.35 1.57 19.89
C LYS A 168 3.76 2.09 18.52
N VAL A 169 4.75 1.43 17.92
CA VAL A 169 5.23 1.75 16.57
C VAL A 169 4.68 0.73 15.59
N PHE A 170 3.81 1.18 14.71
CA PHE A 170 3.35 0.43 13.55
C PHE A 170 4.20 0.78 12.34
N LYS A 171 4.52 -0.23 11.53
CA LYS A 171 5.36 -0.10 10.35
C LYS A 171 4.66 -0.71 9.14
N GLN A 172 4.66 0.01 8.03
CA GLN A 172 4.17 -0.48 6.76
C GLN A 172 5.19 -0.14 5.67
N LEU A 173 5.66 -1.16 4.96
CA LEU A 173 6.55 -1.01 3.83
C LEU A 173 5.73 -0.89 2.54
N LYS A 174 5.96 0.16 1.76
CA LYS A 174 5.35 0.38 0.45
C LYS A 174 6.43 0.63 -0.59
N CYS A 175 6.61 -0.32 -1.50
CA CYS A 175 7.57 -0.21 -2.60
C CYS A 175 6.84 0.00 -3.93
N LYS A 176 7.46 0.75 -4.85
CA LYS A 176 6.91 1.15 -6.15
C LYS A 176 7.88 0.90 -7.30
#